data_AF-A0A093NX33-F1
#
_entry.id   AF-A0A093NX33-F1
#
_cell.length_a   1.000
_cell.length_b   1.000
_cell.length_c   1.000
_cell.angle_alpha   90.00
_cell.angle_beta   90.00
_cell.angle_gamma   90.00
#
_symmetry.space_group_name_H-M   'P 1'
#
loop_
_entity.id
_entity.type
_entity.pdbx_description
1 polymer ?
#
loop_
_entity_poly.entity_id
_entity_poly.type
_entity_poly.pdbx_seq_one_letter_code
_entity_poly.pdbx_strand_id
1 'polypeptide(L)'
;RDMGQAKSKVRTLNFRKAKFHLFKELVSRAPWEIALRDKGAKQSWQIFKDAFHRAQELSIPRCKKSGKEGKRLARMSQDLLVKLKGKKEMHRQRKQGQVCWEEYRDAARLCRGGVRKTKARLELNLARDARNNKKGFYRYVSQKRKVKDSAPLLMNTTGKLVTMDEEKAEVLNNFFASVFTGNLSSHTSRVDGPQDRDWGSKVPPTVREDQV
;
A
#
# COMPACT_ATOMS: atom_id res chain seq x y z
N ARG A 1 -3.12 15.20 25.12
CA ARG A 1 -4.27 15.13 24.19
C ARG A 1 -4.05 13.91 23.31
N ASP A 2 -4.86 12.88 23.51
CA ASP A 2 -4.70 11.57 22.89
C ASP A 2 -5.26 11.64 21.46
N MET A 3 -4.38 11.71 20.46
CA MET A 3 -4.77 11.67 19.05
C MET A 3 -5.10 10.22 18.68
N GLY A 4 -6.28 9.77 19.10
CA GLY A 4 -6.86 8.50 18.68
C GLY A 4 -6.85 8.45 17.17
N GLN A 5 -6.05 7.54 16.61
CA GLN A 5 -6.00 7.29 15.17
C GLN A 5 -7.42 7.09 14.65
N ALA A 6 -7.90 8.03 13.83
CA ALA A 6 -9.18 7.93 13.15
C ALA A 6 -9.14 6.67 12.28
N LYS A 7 -9.75 5.58 12.76
CA LYS A 7 -9.87 4.34 12.00
C LYS A 7 -10.73 4.67 10.78
N SER A 8 -10.19 4.48 9.58
CA SER A 8 -10.95 4.69 8.35
C SER A 8 -12.24 3.86 8.41
N LYS A 9 -13.40 4.52 8.38
CA LYS A 9 -14.72 3.85 8.31
C LYS A 9 -14.95 3.09 6.99
N VAL A 10 -13.96 3.11 6.08
CA VAL A 10 -13.98 2.44 4.79
C VAL A 10 -14.05 0.91 4.99
N ARG A 11 -15.21 0.34 4.70
CA ARG A 11 -15.41 -1.12 4.60
C ARG A 11 -14.95 -1.58 3.21
N THR A 12 -14.34 -2.75 3.14
CA THR A 12 -13.89 -3.36 1.87
C THR A 12 -14.41 -4.78 1.78
N LEU A 13 -14.67 -5.25 0.56
CA LEU A 13 -15.16 -6.59 0.31
C LEU A 13 -14.06 -7.62 0.59
N ASN A 14 -14.42 -8.68 1.32
CA ASN A 14 -13.50 -9.76 1.65
C ASN A 14 -13.64 -10.93 0.67
N PHE A 15 -12.92 -10.86 -0.45
CA PHE A 15 -12.96 -11.90 -1.48
C PHE A 15 -12.47 -13.27 -1.01
N ARG A 16 -11.64 -13.34 0.05
CA ARG A 16 -11.19 -14.63 0.60
C ARG A 16 -12.32 -15.43 1.29
N LYS A 17 -13.38 -14.75 1.72
CA LYS A 17 -14.56 -15.35 2.35
C LYS A 17 -15.80 -15.26 1.46
N ALA A 18 -15.62 -14.94 0.17
CA ALA A 18 -16.72 -14.84 -0.77
C ALA A 18 -17.33 -16.22 -1.05
N LYS A 19 -18.66 -16.29 -1.06
CA LYS A 19 -19.41 -17.47 -1.50
C LYS A 19 -19.66 -17.36 -3.00
N PHE A 20 -18.69 -17.74 -3.83
CA PHE A 20 -18.77 -17.58 -5.29
C PHE A 20 -19.89 -18.41 -5.93
N HIS A 21 -20.22 -19.58 -5.39
CA HIS A 21 -21.35 -20.37 -5.86
C HIS A 21 -22.68 -19.63 -5.68
N LEU A 22 -22.91 -19.05 -4.50
CA LEU A 22 -24.09 -18.23 -4.21
C LEU A 22 -24.13 -16.98 -5.11
N PHE A 23 -22.98 -16.33 -5.33
CA PHE A 23 -22.89 -15.18 -6.23
C PHE A 23 -23.30 -15.54 -7.66
N LYS A 24 -22.76 -16.64 -8.19
CA LYS A 24 -23.08 -17.14 -9.53
C LYS A 24 -24.57 -17.47 -9.64
N GLU A 25 -25.12 -18.14 -8.63
CA GLU A 25 -26.54 -18.52 -8.60
C GLU A 25 -27.47 -17.30 -8.60
N LEU A 26 -27.18 -16.28 -7.79
CA LEU A 26 -27.96 -15.05 -7.71
C LEU A 26 -27.95 -14.27 -9.02
N VAL A 27 -26.80 -14.24 -9.72
CA VAL A 27 -26.68 -13.59 -11.02
C VAL A 27 -27.37 -14.41 -12.11
N SER A 28 -27.26 -15.75 -12.10
CA SER A 28 -27.88 -16.60 -13.12
C SER A 28 -29.41 -16.70 -12.99
N ARG A 29 -29.95 -16.59 -11.77
CA ARG A 29 -31.40 -16.64 -11.52
C ARG A 29 -32.13 -15.36 -11.85
N ALA A 30 -31.42 -14.26 -12.12
CA ALA A 30 -32.05 -13.01 -12.48
C ALA A 30 -32.74 -13.12 -13.87
N PRO A 31 -33.98 -12.63 -14.02
CA PRO A 31 -34.73 -12.73 -15.27
C PRO A 31 -34.26 -11.70 -16.30
N TRP A 32 -33.03 -11.85 -16.80
CA TRP A 32 -32.37 -10.87 -17.67
C TRP A 32 -33.16 -10.57 -18.93
N GLU A 33 -33.76 -11.59 -19.56
CA GLU A 33 -34.53 -11.40 -20.78
C GLU A 33 -35.73 -10.47 -20.60
N ILE A 34 -36.39 -10.52 -19.45
CA ILE A 34 -37.55 -9.67 -19.15
C ILE A 34 -37.05 -8.30 -18.64
N ALA A 35 -36.06 -8.30 -17.76
CA ALA A 35 -35.54 -7.08 -17.14
C ALA A 35 -34.85 -6.13 -18.14
N LEU A 36 -34.31 -6.68 -19.24
CA LEU A 36 -33.61 -5.92 -20.27
C LEU A 36 -34.45 -5.71 -21.54
N ARG A 37 -35.66 -6.30 -21.62
CA ARG A 37 -36.58 -6.12 -22.74
C ARG A 37 -36.98 -4.65 -22.85
N ASP A 38 -36.95 -4.11 -24.07
CA ASP A 38 -37.35 -2.73 -24.40
C ASP A 38 -36.54 -1.64 -23.68
N LYS A 39 -35.38 -1.99 -23.10
CA LYS A 39 -34.46 -1.04 -22.43
C LYS A 39 -33.33 -0.64 -23.38
N GLY A 40 -33.04 0.65 -23.45
CA GLY A 40 -31.84 1.15 -24.14
C GLY A 40 -30.55 0.75 -23.41
N ALA A 41 -29.43 0.68 -24.14
CA ALA A 41 -28.14 0.17 -23.63
C ALA A 41 -27.71 0.76 -22.28
N LYS A 42 -27.89 2.07 -22.08
CA LYS A 42 -27.54 2.76 -20.82
C LYS A 42 -28.41 2.30 -19.65
N GLN A 43 -29.70 2.09 -19.87
CA GLN A 43 -30.63 1.61 -18.85
C GLN A 43 -30.37 0.13 -18.53
N SER A 44 -30.17 -0.69 -19.56
CA SER A 44 -29.80 -2.10 -19.43
C SER A 44 -28.51 -2.28 -18.61
N TRP A 45 -27.49 -1.45 -18.86
CA TRP A 45 -26.26 -1.45 -18.09
C TRP A 45 -26.46 -1.07 -16.62
N GLN A 46 -27.34 -0.12 -16.33
CA GLN A 46 -27.65 0.28 -14.95
C GLN A 46 -28.35 -0.87 -14.20
N ILE A 47 -29.34 -1.51 -14.83
CA ILE A 47 -30.07 -2.65 -14.27
C ILE A 47 -29.11 -3.80 -13.94
N PHE A 48 -28.18 -4.08 -14.86
CA PHE A 48 -27.13 -5.08 -14.63
C PHE A 48 -26.23 -4.73 -13.45
N LYS A 49 -25.69 -3.51 -13.41
CA LYS A 49 -24.83 -3.07 -12.30
C LYS A 49 -25.53 -3.17 -10.95
N ASP A 50 -26.79 -2.78 -10.88
CA ASP A 50 -27.55 -2.80 -9.63
C ASP A 50 -27.79 -4.24 -9.15
N ALA A 51 -28.15 -5.14 -10.06
CA ALA A 51 -28.30 -6.56 -9.75
C ALA A 51 -26.97 -7.23 -9.36
N PHE A 52 -25.87 -6.87 -10.04
CA PHE A 52 -24.53 -7.35 -9.71
C PHE A 52 -24.09 -6.89 -8.32
N HIS A 53 -24.27 -5.61 -7.99
CA HIS A 53 -23.93 -5.08 -6.68
C HIS A 53 -24.79 -5.71 -5.57
N ARG A 54 -26.09 -5.96 -5.81
CA ARG A 54 -26.94 -6.70 -4.87
C ARG A 54 -26.42 -8.12 -4.62
N ALA A 55 -26.09 -8.86 -5.68
CA ALA A 55 -25.49 -10.18 -5.54
C ALA A 55 -24.16 -10.12 -4.77
N GLN A 56 -23.35 -9.09 -5.02
CA GLN A 56 -22.06 -8.88 -4.38
C GLN A 56 -22.20 -8.65 -2.87
N GLU A 57 -23.20 -7.87 -2.45
CA GLU A 57 -23.49 -7.61 -1.04
C GLU A 57 -23.95 -8.85 -0.28
N LEU A 58 -24.77 -9.69 -0.92
CA LEU A 58 -25.27 -10.93 -0.32
C LEU A 58 -24.20 -12.04 -0.24
N SER A 59 -23.27 -12.04 -1.19
CA SER A 59 -22.32 -13.15 -1.36
C SER A 59 -20.94 -12.87 -0.79
N ILE A 60 -20.56 -11.60 -0.66
CA ILE A 60 -19.22 -11.20 -0.25
C ILE A 60 -19.30 -10.38 1.04
N PRO A 61 -18.88 -10.95 2.18
CA PRO A 61 -18.91 -10.22 3.44
C PRO A 61 -17.97 -9.01 3.39
N ARG A 62 -18.46 -7.87 3.89
CA ARG A 62 -17.65 -6.65 4.04
C ARG A 62 -16.80 -6.75 5.31
N CYS A 63 -15.48 -6.62 5.18
CA CYS A 63 -14.58 -6.50 6.32
C CYS A 63 -14.16 -5.03 6.53
N LYS A 64 -13.87 -4.69 7.79
CA LYS A 64 -13.13 -3.46 8.08
C LYS A 64 -11.77 -3.57 7.37
N LYS A 65 -11.31 -2.53 6.66
CA LYS A 65 -9.89 -2.47 6.31
C LYS A 65 -9.13 -2.56 7.63
N SER A 66 -8.44 -3.67 7.87
CA SER A 66 -7.47 -3.71 8.94
C SER A 66 -6.45 -2.63 8.60
N GLY A 67 -6.46 -1.52 9.36
CA GLY A 67 -5.39 -0.54 9.26
C GLY A 67 -4.09 -1.32 9.37
N LYS A 68 -3.26 -1.23 8.31
CA LYS A 68 -2.03 -2.00 8.08
C LYS A 68 -1.59 -2.67 9.37
N GLU A 69 -1.94 -3.95 9.51
CA GLU A 69 -1.70 -4.73 10.72
C GLU A 69 -0.32 -4.35 11.25
N GLY A 70 -0.32 -3.61 12.37
CA GLY A 70 0.82 -2.81 12.77
C GLY A 70 2.04 -3.69 12.73
N LYS A 71 2.96 -3.40 11.77
CA LYS A 71 4.11 -4.22 11.35
C LYS A 71 4.47 -5.22 12.45
N ARG A 72 3.93 -6.44 12.36
CA ARG A 72 4.24 -7.49 13.33
C ARG A 72 5.74 -7.66 13.27
N LEU A 73 6.44 -7.22 14.32
CA LEU A 73 7.87 -7.46 14.46
C LEU A 73 8.03 -8.96 14.31
N ALA A 74 8.80 -9.35 13.30
CA ALA A 74 8.95 -10.74 12.91
C ALA A 74 9.39 -11.54 14.14
N ARG A 75 8.48 -12.42 14.58
CA ARG A 75 8.68 -13.49 15.56
C ARG A 75 9.31 -13.05 16.89
N MET A 76 8.54 -12.33 17.71
CA MET A 76 8.82 -12.32 19.16
C MET A 76 8.73 -13.77 19.68
N SER A 77 9.68 -14.20 20.51
CA SER A 77 9.60 -15.51 21.15
C SER A 77 8.36 -15.56 22.06
N GLN A 78 7.78 -16.74 22.22
CA GLN A 78 6.62 -16.96 23.10
C GLN A 78 6.92 -16.48 24.54
N ASP A 79 8.13 -16.74 25.03
CA ASP A 79 8.64 -16.27 26.32
C ASP A 79 8.60 -14.73 26.45
N LEU A 80 9.00 -13.97 25.42
CA LEU A 80 8.97 -12.51 25.46
C LEU A 80 7.54 -11.97 25.52
N LEU A 81 6.60 -12.63 24.83
CA LEU A 81 5.19 -12.27 24.86
C LEU A 81 4.58 -12.48 26.25
N VAL A 82 4.93 -13.60 26.91
CA VAL A 82 4.51 -13.88 28.29
C VAL A 82 5.04 -12.81 29.23
N LYS A 83 6.33 -12.46 29.14
CA LYS A 83 6.94 -11.39 29.94
C LYS A 83 6.26 -10.04 29.72
N LEU A 84 5.95 -9.68 28.47
CA LEU A 84 5.28 -8.43 28.14
C LEU A 84 3.86 -8.37 28.72
N LYS A 85 3.11 -9.49 28.68
CA LYS A 85 1.80 -9.61 29.33
C LYS A 85 1.91 -9.49 30.85
N GLY A 86 2.87 -10.18 31.47
CA GLY A 86 3.12 -10.10 32.92
C GLY A 86 3.44 -8.68 33.37
N LYS A 87 4.33 -7.97 32.65
CA LYS A 87 4.60 -6.55 32.93
C LYS A 87 3.34 -5.68 32.84
N LYS A 88 2.49 -5.92 31.83
CA LYS A 88 1.24 -5.17 31.65
C LYS A 88 0.27 -5.41 32.81
N GLU A 89 0.18 -6.65 33.27
CA GLU A 89 -0.65 -7.01 34.42
C GLU A 89 -0.12 -6.37 35.71
N MET A 90 1.19 -6.46 35.95
CA MET A 90 1.81 -5.79 37.11
C MET A 90 1.66 -4.26 37.07
N HIS A 91 1.60 -3.65 35.87
CA HIS A 91 1.27 -2.23 35.78
C HIS A 91 -0.16 -1.94 36.28
N ARG A 92 -1.12 -2.82 35.97
CA ARG A 92 -2.52 -2.72 36.41
C ARG A 92 -2.62 -2.93 37.92
N GLN A 93 -1.99 -3.97 38.44
CA GLN A 93 -1.95 -4.27 39.88
C GLN A 93 -1.27 -3.15 40.67
N ARG A 94 -0.18 -2.57 40.13
CA ARG A 94 0.46 -1.38 40.72
C ARG A 94 -0.47 -0.17 40.76
N LYS A 95 -1.29 0.04 39.73
CA LYS A 95 -2.32 1.10 39.75
C LYS A 95 -3.39 0.86 40.81
N GLN A 96 -3.57 -0.39 41.23
CA GLN A 96 -4.51 -0.82 42.26
C GLN A 96 -3.85 -0.94 43.65
N GLY A 97 -2.55 -0.60 43.80
CA GLY A 97 -1.82 -0.68 45.06
C GLY A 97 -1.40 -2.09 45.49
N GLN A 98 -1.59 -3.11 44.64
CA GLN A 98 -1.37 -4.53 44.97
C GLN A 98 0.08 -5.00 44.78
N VAL A 99 0.92 -4.23 44.09
CA VAL A 99 2.30 -4.63 43.71
C VAL A 99 3.26 -3.51 44.07
N CYS A 100 4.39 -3.87 44.69
CA CYS A 100 5.42 -2.91 45.05
C CYS A 100 6.10 -2.32 43.81
N TRP A 101 6.65 -1.11 43.95
CA TRP A 101 7.37 -0.44 42.86
C TRP A 101 8.62 -1.20 42.43
N GLU A 102 9.36 -1.84 43.34
CA GLU A 102 10.55 -2.63 42.99
C GLU A 102 10.20 -3.80 42.06
N GLU A 103 9.18 -4.59 42.40
CA GLU A 103 8.77 -5.77 41.62
C GLU A 103 8.35 -5.39 40.19
N TYR A 104 7.56 -4.32 40.05
CA TYR A 104 7.20 -3.80 38.74
C TYR A 104 8.45 -3.31 37.97
N ARG A 105 9.36 -2.60 38.65
CA ARG A 105 10.58 -2.04 38.04
C ARG A 105 11.46 -3.17 37.48
N ASP A 106 11.62 -4.26 38.22
CA ASP A 106 12.45 -5.38 37.81
C ASP A 106 11.83 -6.16 36.65
N ALA A 107 10.51 -6.44 36.69
CA ALA A 107 9.83 -7.02 35.54
C ALA A 107 9.88 -6.12 34.30
N ALA A 108 9.76 -4.80 34.48
CA ALA A 108 9.89 -3.85 33.39
C ALA A 108 11.30 -3.84 32.79
N ARG A 109 12.35 -3.94 33.63
CA ARG A 109 13.75 -4.06 33.20
C ARG A 109 13.99 -5.36 32.45
N LEU A 110 13.54 -6.50 32.98
CA LEU A 110 13.65 -7.81 32.33
C LEU A 110 12.97 -7.83 30.96
N CYS A 111 11.76 -7.27 30.87
CA CYS A 111 11.07 -7.13 29.58
C CYS A 111 11.86 -6.27 28.59
N ARG A 112 12.36 -5.11 29.03
CA ARG A 112 13.15 -4.21 28.18
C ARG A 112 14.43 -4.89 27.68
N GLY A 113 15.12 -5.62 28.56
CA GLY A 113 16.29 -6.43 28.23
C GLY A 113 15.96 -7.51 27.21
N GLY A 114 14.88 -8.27 27.42
CA GLY A 114 14.40 -9.29 26.48
C GLY A 114 14.10 -8.73 25.09
N VAL A 115 13.37 -7.61 25.00
CA VAL A 115 13.08 -6.95 23.72
C VAL A 115 14.36 -6.55 22.99
N ARG A 116 15.33 -5.96 23.70
CA ARG A 116 16.63 -5.57 23.13
C ARG A 116 17.40 -6.79 22.60
N LYS A 117 17.49 -7.87 23.38
CA LYS A 117 18.17 -9.11 22.99
C LYS A 117 17.53 -9.74 21.75
N THR A 118 16.21 -9.86 21.72
CA THR A 118 15.49 -10.41 20.56
C THR A 118 15.68 -9.54 19.32
N LYS A 119 15.64 -8.22 19.47
CA LYS A 119 15.90 -7.29 18.35
C LYS A 119 17.33 -7.46 17.81
N ALA A 120 18.34 -7.49 18.68
CA ALA A 120 19.73 -7.69 18.28
C ALA A 120 19.93 -9.03 17.56
N ARG A 121 19.30 -10.11 18.05
CA ARG A 121 19.35 -11.43 17.39
C ARG A 121 18.73 -11.40 16.00
N LEU A 122 17.60 -10.72 15.83
CA LEU A 122 16.95 -10.55 14.51
C LEU A 122 17.87 -9.77 13.55
N GLU A 123 18.46 -8.67 14.01
CA GLU A 123 19.38 -7.84 13.20
C GLU A 123 20.63 -8.62 12.81
N LEU A 124 21.21 -9.38 13.74
CA LEU A 124 22.36 -10.26 13.48
C LEU A 124 22.03 -11.33 12.43
N ASN A 125 20.86 -11.99 12.55
CA ASN A 125 20.44 -12.98 11.57
C ASN A 125 20.24 -12.37 10.18
N LEU A 126 19.63 -11.18 10.11
CA LEU A 126 19.45 -10.45 8.84
C LEU A 126 20.79 -10.05 8.21
N ALA A 127 21.77 -9.65 9.02
CA ALA A 127 23.11 -9.31 8.54
C ALA A 127 23.85 -10.55 8.04
N ARG A 128 23.78 -11.67 8.77
CA ARG A 128 24.37 -12.96 8.35
C ARG A 128 23.77 -13.46 7.04
N ASP A 129 22.45 -13.39 6.91
CA ASP A 129 21.74 -13.82 5.70
C ASP A 129 21.70 -12.75 4.59
N ALA A 130 22.42 -11.64 4.71
CA ALA A 130 22.36 -10.56 3.72
C ALA A 130 22.79 -11.02 2.31
N ARG A 131 23.71 -11.99 2.22
CA ARG A 131 24.16 -12.58 0.94
C ARG A 131 23.05 -13.40 0.28
N ASN A 132 22.37 -14.25 1.06
CA ASN A 132 21.34 -15.17 0.57
C ASN A 132 19.97 -14.49 0.42
N ASN A 133 19.69 -13.47 1.23
CA ASN A 133 18.40 -12.79 1.33
C ASN A 133 18.55 -11.26 1.34
N LYS A 134 19.15 -10.72 0.27
CA LYS A 134 19.31 -9.28 0.04
C LYS A 134 17.98 -8.52 0.23
N LYS A 135 16.88 -9.07 -0.31
CA LYS A 135 15.53 -8.47 -0.22
C LYS A 135 15.06 -8.34 1.23
N GLY A 136 15.30 -9.34 2.08
CA GLY A 136 14.94 -9.30 3.50
C GLY A 136 15.69 -8.23 4.27
N PHE A 137 17.00 -8.10 4.02
CA PHE A 137 17.86 -7.09 4.62
C PHE A 137 17.44 -5.66 4.22
N TYR A 138 17.35 -5.36 2.92
CA TYR A 138 16.96 -4.02 2.46
C TYR A 138 15.51 -3.67 2.84
N ARG A 139 14.61 -4.65 2.95
CA ARG A 139 13.26 -4.45 3.51
C ARG A 139 13.31 -4.03 4.98
N TYR A 140 14.19 -4.62 5.80
CA TYR A 140 14.36 -4.21 7.19
C TYR A 140 14.95 -2.79 7.30
N VAL A 141 16.01 -2.52 6.52
CA VAL A 141 16.66 -1.20 6.47
C VAL A 141 15.68 -0.12 6.03
N SER A 142 14.96 -0.31 4.93
CA SER A 142 13.91 0.62 4.48
C SER A 142 12.75 0.75 5.48
N GLN A 143 12.41 -0.32 6.22
CA GLN A 143 11.41 -0.26 7.28
C GLN A 143 11.86 0.62 8.46
N LYS A 144 13.16 0.61 8.80
CA LYS A 144 13.77 1.40 9.88
C LYS A 144 14.12 2.83 9.46
N ARG A 145 14.57 3.02 8.22
CA ARG A 145 14.83 4.31 7.60
C ARG A 145 13.57 5.11 7.29
N LYS A 146 12.37 4.60 7.58
CA LYS A 146 11.13 5.35 7.42
C LYS A 146 11.10 6.57 8.34
N VAL A 147 11.76 7.65 7.93
CA VAL A 147 11.11 8.95 7.83
C VAL A 147 9.79 8.69 7.09
N LYS A 148 8.72 9.26 7.61
CA LYS A 148 7.46 9.29 6.88
C LYS A 148 7.75 10.17 5.67
N ASP A 149 8.18 9.57 4.56
CA ASP A 149 7.99 10.15 3.24
C ASP A 149 6.47 10.18 3.04
N SER A 150 5.81 11.11 3.73
CA SER A 150 4.68 11.75 3.11
C SER A 150 5.26 12.29 1.82
N ALA A 151 4.67 11.89 0.69
CA ALA A 151 4.83 12.68 -0.53
C ALA A 151 4.74 14.16 -0.11
N PRO A 152 5.70 15.00 -0.50
CA PRO A 152 5.64 16.42 -0.20
C PRO A 152 4.23 16.90 -0.50
N LEU A 153 3.64 17.61 0.47
CA LEU A 153 2.35 18.21 0.24
C LEU A 153 2.49 19.10 -1.00
N LEU A 154 1.68 18.81 -2.02
CA LEU A 154 1.73 19.52 -3.28
C LEU A 154 1.39 20.97 -3.01
N MET A 155 2.27 21.89 -3.40
CA MET A 155 2.03 23.33 -3.31
C MET A 155 1.60 23.82 -4.68
N ASN A 156 0.61 24.70 -4.74
CA ASN A 156 0.25 25.37 -5.99
C ASN A 156 1.31 26.43 -6.37
N THR A 157 1.17 27.03 -7.54
CA THR A 157 2.03 28.13 -8.03
C THR A 157 2.02 29.35 -7.10
N THR A 158 0.98 29.50 -6.27
CA THR A 158 0.85 30.55 -5.24
C THR A 158 1.54 30.19 -3.92
N GLY A 159 2.18 29.02 -3.80
CA GLY A 159 2.85 28.55 -2.58
C GLY A 159 1.91 28.04 -1.48
N LYS A 160 0.62 27.86 -1.77
CA LYS A 160 -0.40 27.33 -0.84
C LYS A 160 -0.51 25.81 -0.97
N LEU A 161 -0.73 25.17 0.18
CA LEU A 161 -0.94 23.73 0.31
C LEU A 161 -2.22 23.29 -0.42
N VAL A 162 -2.08 22.36 -1.37
CA VAL A 162 -3.20 21.81 -2.13
C VAL A 162 -3.85 20.67 -1.35
N THR A 163 -5.14 20.81 -1.06
CA THR A 163 -5.87 19.83 -0.24
C THR A 163 -6.86 19.00 -1.05
N MET A 164 -7.49 19.59 -2.07
CA MET A 164 -8.47 18.92 -2.93
C MET A 164 -7.80 18.10 -4.03
N ASP A 165 -8.45 17.02 -4.47
CA ASP A 165 -7.86 16.10 -5.44
C ASP A 165 -7.87 16.66 -6.87
N GLU A 166 -8.86 17.49 -7.22
CA GLU A 166 -8.94 18.20 -8.51
C GLU A 166 -7.78 19.18 -8.68
N GLU A 167 -7.55 20.03 -7.66
CA GLU A 167 -6.42 20.97 -7.63
C GLU A 167 -5.06 20.25 -7.75
N LYS A 168 -4.92 19.05 -7.15
CA LYS A 168 -3.69 18.25 -7.29
C LYS A 168 -3.49 17.77 -8.72
N ALA A 169 -4.56 17.34 -9.38
CA ALA A 169 -4.52 16.89 -10.76
C ALA A 169 -4.10 18.04 -11.69
N GLU A 170 -4.65 19.24 -11.48
CA GLU A 170 -4.28 20.43 -12.27
C GLU A 170 -2.82 20.84 -12.09
N VAL A 171 -2.34 20.92 -10.84
CA VAL A 171 -0.94 21.30 -10.57
C VAL A 171 0.04 20.30 -11.19
N LEU A 172 -0.25 19.00 -11.10
CA LEU A 172 0.56 17.97 -11.76
C LEU A 172 0.46 18.06 -13.29
N ASN A 173 -0.74 18.25 -13.83
CA ASN A 173 -0.96 18.37 -15.28
C ASN A 173 -0.20 19.58 -15.86
N ASN A 174 -0.26 20.73 -15.19
CA ASN A 174 0.47 21.94 -15.58
C ASN A 174 1.99 21.71 -15.53
N PHE A 175 2.49 21.04 -14.49
CA PHE A 175 3.91 20.68 -14.40
C PHE A 175 4.35 19.79 -15.57
N PHE A 176 3.61 18.71 -15.86
CA PHE A 176 3.94 17.82 -16.98
C PHE A 176 3.82 18.54 -18.33
N ALA A 177 2.77 19.34 -18.54
CA ALA A 177 2.62 20.14 -19.76
C ALA A 177 3.78 21.10 -19.97
N SER A 178 4.28 21.75 -18.90
CA SER A 178 5.44 22.64 -18.98
C SER A 178 6.73 21.93 -19.40
N VAL A 179 6.92 20.65 -19.04
CA VAL A 179 8.10 19.87 -19.46
C VAL A 179 8.08 19.59 -20.97
N PHE A 180 6.89 19.44 -21.55
CA PHE A 180 6.71 19.23 -22.99
C PHE A 180 6.56 20.53 -23.78
N THR A 181 6.35 21.66 -23.09
CA THR A 181 6.33 23.00 -23.67
C THR A 181 7.72 23.62 -23.54
N GLY A 182 8.75 22.92 -24.01
CA GLY A 182 10.07 23.52 -24.20
C GLY A 182 9.96 24.58 -25.28
N ASN A 183 10.43 25.80 -24.99
CA ASN A 183 10.48 26.91 -25.94
C ASN A 183 10.93 26.42 -27.32
N LEU A 184 10.01 26.44 -28.29
CA LEU A 184 10.37 26.49 -29.71
C LEU A 184 11.06 27.84 -29.93
N SER A 185 12.32 27.94 -29.51
CA SER A 185 13.24 28.90 -30.11
C SER A 185 13.20 28.60 -31.60
N SER A 186 12.67 29.55 -32.35
CA SER A 186 12.42 29.49 -33.77
C SER A 186 13.72 29.31 -34.54
N HIS A 187 14.21 28.08 -34.64
CA HIS A 187 15.02 27.65 -35.76
C HIS A 187 14.08 27.04 -36.79
N THR A 188 13.66 27.93 -37.69
CA THR A 188 13.22 27.70 -39.07
C THR A 188 13.10 26.23 -39.45
N SER A 189 11.85 25.77 -39.45
CA SER A 189 11.43 24.54 -40.11
C SER A 189 11.79 24.58 -41.60
N ARG A 190 12.65 23.68 -42.07
CA ARG A 190 12.57 23.20 -43.45
C ARG A 190 11.88 21.84 -43.41
N VAL A 191 10.59 21.88 -43.69
CA VAL A 191 9.76 20.69 -43.89
C VAL A 191 10.12 20.14 -45.27
N ASP A 192 10.92 19.08 -45.32
CA ASP A 192 10.91 18.15 -46.44
C ASP A 192 9.93 17.02 -46.05
N GLY A 193 8.94 16.78 -46.91
CA GLY A 193 7.72 16.00 -46.64
C GLY A 193 7.92 14.52 -46.34
N PRO A 194 6.82 13.77 -46.15
CA PRO A 194 6.87 12.39 -45.66
C PRO A 194 7.39 11.45 -46.76
N GLN A 195 8.65 11.00 -46.61
CA GLN A 195 9.14 9.81 -47.31
C GLN A 195 8.77 8.57 -46.50
N ASP A 196 7.85 7.80 -47.08
CA ASP A 196 7.59 6.40 -46.76
C ASP A 196 8.89 5.59 -46.91
N ARG A 197 9.44 5.06 -45.80
CA ARG A 197 10.54 4.10 -45.83
C ARG A 197 10.39 3.06 -44.71
N ASP A 198 9.77 1.96 -45.12
CA ASP A 198 10.28 0.59 -45.05
C ASP A 198 11.13 0.21 -43.81
N TRP A 199 10.56 -0.69 -43.01
CA TRP A 199 11.12 -1.20 -41.76
C TRP A 199 12.12 -2.34 -42.06
N GLY A 200 13.27 -1.99 -42.64
CA GLY A 200 14.33 -2.94 -43.01
C GLY A 200 15.51 -2.96 -42.05
N SER A 201 15.62 -4.03 -41.26
CA SER A 201 16.86 -4.63 -40.69
C SER A 201 17.93 -3.70 -40.10
N LYS A 202 17.95 -3.57 -38.75
CA LYS A 202 19.15 -3.16 -38.01
C LYS A 202 19.92 -4.39 -37.53
N VAL A 203 21.08 -4.64 -38.15
CA VAL A 203 22.13 -5.52 -37.59
C VAL A 203 22.97 -4.70 -36.62
N PRO A 204 23.32 -5.21 -35.42
CA PRO A 204 24.16 -4.48 -34.48
C PRO A 204 25.64 -4.55 -34.88
N PRO A 205 26.45 -3.50 -34.63
CA PRO A 205 27.83 -3.47 -35.07
C PRO A 205 28.73 -4.37 -34.20
N THR A 206 29.45 -5.26 -34.89
CA THR A 206 30.48 -6.15 -34.37
C THR A 206 31.70 -5.35 -33.87
N VAL A 207 32.00 -5.48 -32.59
CA VAL A 207 33.27 -5.04 -31.98
C VAL A 207 34.37 -6.00 -32.41
N ARG A 208 35.44 -5.48 -33.02
CA ARG A 208 36.68 -6.24 -33.28
C ARG A 208 37.64 -6.04 -32.10
N GLU A 209 38.21 -7.16 -31.65
CA GLU A 209 39.32 -7.24 -30.69
C GLU A 209 40.62 -6.80 -31.37
N ASP A 210 41.36 -5.89 -30.75
CA ASP A 210 42.78 -5.67 -31.05
C ASP A 210 43.60 -6.71 -30.28
N GLN A 211 44.51 -7.38 -31.00
CA GLN A 211 45.55 -8.22 -30.43
C GLN A 211 46.93 -7.59 -30.66
N VAL A 212 47.71 -7.66 -29.56
CA VAL A 212 49.17 -7.46 -29.36
C VAL A 212 49.70 -6.04 -29.45
#